data_AF-A0A0K9GVS3-F1
#
_entry.id   AF-A0A0K9GVS3-F1
#
_cell.length_a   1.000
_cell.length_b   1.000
_cell.length_c   1.000
_cell.angle_alpha   90.00
_cell.angle_beta   90.00
_cell.angle_gamma   90.00
#
_symmetry.space_group_name_H-M   'P 1'
#
loop_
_entity.id
_entity.type
_entity.pdbx_description
1 polymer ?
#
loop_
_entity_poly.entity_id
_entity_poly.type
_entity_poly.pdbx_seq_one_letter_code
_entity_poly.pdbx_strand_id
1 'polypeptide(L)'
;MKIEWKHTAIILLTALLAAFFTFGSKSVEETIIFFPIDPVLHFDTADTKLHAKQKDPSHYQVNWKIESTLAQPVYLRQDVSLLYKNGRLIGLIKDWKQNKANLLQTKSFSEKDSGLFESVSFHYGEVHPKENTYTSVQKMSKDHLYAIITPQTGFQAFHESIDKDQMEWQHTLDKYTTSIVQAAFTDALKKFGILENHYTALSLTDLPNRTDELLKGFPSAQKEEIIGKLWEGLYKNYLLGINKEGASALNPLGSTVPIVLVAKNQSELLVLFQTNDRTPILLRQEL
;
A
#
# COMPACT_ATOMS: atom_id res chain seq x y z
N MET A 1 29.77 -20.25 -52.97
CA MET A 1 29.84 -19.68 -51.60
C MET A 1 29.09 -20.62 -50.67
N LYS A 2 29.76 -21.62 -50.08
CA LYS A 2 29.15 -22.51 -49.09
C LYS A 2 29.24 -21.82 -47.75
N ILE A 3 28.20 -21.06 -47.39
CA ILE A 3 28.06 -20.59 -46.01
C ILE A 3 27.83 -21.85 -45.19
N GLU A 4 28.87 -22.26 -44.46
CA GLU A 4 28.87 -23.43 -43.59
C GLU A 4 27.68 -23.31 -42.61
N TRP A 5 26.64 -24.13 -42.82
CA TRP A 5 25.40 -24.18 -42.02
C TRP A 5 25.65 -24.24 -40.51
N LYS A 6 26.84 -24.72 -40.11
CA LYS A 6 27.32 -24.76 -38.74
C LYS A 6 27.40 -23.38 -38.09
N HIS A 7 27.86 -22.35 -38.81
CA HIS A 7 27.96 -21.00 -38.25
C HIS A 7 26.59 -20.35 -38.10
N THR A 8 25.67 -20.60 -39.03
CA THR A 8 24.30 -20.10 -38.97
C THR A 8 23.53 -20.71 -37.79
N ALA A 9 23.70 -22.02 -37.55
CA ALA A 9 23.09 -22.71 -36.42
C ALA A 9 23.61 -22.21 -35.06
N ILE A 10 24.92 -21.95 -34.96
CA ILE A 10 25.53 -21.43 -33.73
C ILE A 10 24.99 -20.02 -33.43
N ILE A 11 24.92 -19.13 -34.42
CA ILE A 11 24.40 -17.76 -34.25
C ILE A 11 22.92 -17.77 -33.84
N LEU A 12 22.12 -18.67 -34.42
CA LEU A 12 20.70 -18.79 -34.07
C LEU A 12 20.52 -19.30 -32.63
N LEU A 13 21.34 -20.27 -32.20
CA LEU A 13 21.31 -20.81 -30.85
C LEU A 13 21.74 -19.79 -29.80
N THR A 14 22.80 -19.00 -30.07
CA THR A 14 23.20 -17.91 -29.15
C THR A 14 22.18 -16.79 -29.11
N ALA A 15 21.52 -16.46 -30.22
CA ALA A 15 20.42 -15.48 -30.23
C ALA A 15 19.20 -15.97 -29.43
N LEU A 16 18.85 -17.25 -29.54
CA LEU A 16 17.77 -17.88 -28.76
C LEU A 16 18.09 -17.94 -27.27
N LEU A 17 19.32 -18.29 -26.91
CA LEU A 17 19.78 -18.28 -25.51
C LEU A 17 19.79 -16.85 -24.95
N ALA A 18 20.31 -15.88 -25.70
CA ALA A 18 20.30 -14.48 -25.30
C ALA A 18 18.86 -13.99 -25.09
N ALA A 19 17.94 -14.29 -26.01
CA ALA A 19 16.52 -13.98 -25.87
C ALA A 19 15.90 -14.71 -24.66
N PHE A 20 16.24 -15.96 -24.41
CA PHE A 20 15.74 -16.70 -23.25
C PHE A 20 16.23 -16.09 -21.93
N PHE A 21 17.48 -15.63 -21.84
CA PHE A 21 18.00 -14.96 -20.65
C PHE A 21 17.46 -13.54 -20.47
N THR A 22 17.26 -12.78 -21.57
CA THR A 22 16.73 -11.41 -21.50
C THR A 22 15.23 -11.34 -21.30
N PHE A 23 14.45 -12.30 -21.84
CA PHE A 23 12.98 -12.33 -21.72
C PHE A 23 12.47 -13.33 -20.68
N GLY A 24 13.28 -14.32 -20.28
CA GLY A 24 12.90 -15.36 -19.32
C GLY A 24 13.24 -15.07 -17.86
N SER A 25 14.00 -14.01 -17.57
CA SER A 25 14.19 -13.53 -16.21
C SER A 25 12.93 -12.77 -15.76
N LYS A 26 11.98 -13.50 -15.16
CA LYS A 26 11.02 -12.85 -14.26
C LYS A 26 11.86 -12.13 -13.20
N SER A 27 11.75 -10.81 -13.13
CA SER A 27 12.35 -10.03 -12.04
C SER A 27 11.98 -10.71 -10.73
N VAL A 28 12.98 -11.12 -9.95
CA VAL A 28 12.76 -11.52 -8.56
C VAL A 28 12.20 -10.27 -7.88
N GLU A 29 10.93 -10.31 -7.49
CA GLU A 29 10.36 -9.26 -6.68
C GLU A 29 10.77 -9.52 -5.23
N GLU A 30 11.60 -8.64 -4.67
CA GLU A 30 11.93 -8.70 -3.25
C GLU A 30 10.64 -8.52 -2.43
N THR A 31 10.39 -9.45 -1.51
CA THR A 31 9.25 -9.41 -0.60
C THR A 31 9.65 -8.72 0.69
N ILE A 32 8.70 -7.99 1.29
CA ILE A 32 8.87 -7.53 2.67
C ILE A 32 8.90 -8.77 3.58
N ILE A 33 9.90 -8.84 4.45
CA ILE A 33 10.04 -9.84 5.52
C ILE A 33 10.28 -9.05 6.79
N PHE A 34 9.50 -9.29 7.83
CA PHE A 34 9.75 -8.66 9.12
C PHE A 34 10.98 -9.27 9.79
N PHE A 35 11.92 -8.41 10.18
CA PHE A 35 12.99 -8.72 11.12
C PHE A 35 12.84 -7.88 12.38
N PRO A 36 13.37 -8.30 13.55
CA PRO A 36 13.38 -7.48 14.75
C PRO A 36 13.86 -6.05 14.48
N ILE A 37 13.20 -5.06 15.09
CA ILE A 37 13.52 -3.66 14.85
C ILE A 37 14.95 -3.36 15.30
N ASP A 38 15.70 -2.65 14.46
CA ASP A 38 17.02 -2.16 14.80
C ASP A 38 16.93 -1.17 15.97
N PRO A 39 17.68 -1.37 17.07
CA PRO A 39 17.55 -0.53 18.26
C PRO A 39 18.14 0.87 18.10
N VAL A 40 18.90 1.13 17.04
CA VAL A 40 19.63 2.39 16.83
C VAL A 40 19.13 3.12 15.59
N LEU A 41 18.91 2.40 14.50
CA LEU A 41 18.53 3.00 13.22
C LEU A 41 17.04 3.35 13.18
N HIS A 42 16.75 4.57 12.73
CA HIS A 42 15.39 5.06 12.53
C HIS A 42 15.32 5.92 11.27
N PHE A 43 14.11 6.10 10.74
CA PHE A 43 13.85 7.04 9.64
C PHE A 43 13.93 8.48 10.13
N ASP A 44 14.82 9.26 9.52
CA ASP A 44 14.90 10.71 9.70
C ASP A 44 13.61 11.36 9.15
N THR A 45 13.22 10.96 7.93
CA THR A 45 11.97 11.39 7.29
C THR A 45 11.26 10.21 6.62
N ALA A 46 9.93 10.29 6.56
CA ALA A 46 9.08 9.33 5.89
C ALA A 46 7.74 10.01 5.61
N ASP A 47 7.49 10.31 4.34
CA ASP A 47 6.44 11.21 3.91
C ASP A 47 5.65 10.61 2.74
N THR A 48 4.34 10.85 2.78
CA THR A 48 3.42 10.63 1.69
C THR A 48 2.77 11.96 1.37
N LYS A 49 2.66 12.31 0.08
CA LYS A 49 2.08 13.58 -0.36
C LYS A 49 1.19 13.40 -1.58
N LEU A 50 0.00 13.97 -1.51
CA LEU A 50 -0.99 14.06 -2.57
C LEU A 50 -1.22 15.54 -2.92
N HIS A 51 -1.13 15.83 -4.21
CA HIS A 51 -1.44 17.15 -4.75
C HIS A 51 -2.21 17.04 -6.04
N ALA A 52 -3.29 17.78 -6.20
CA ALA A 52 -4.05 17.84 -7.44
C ALA A 52 -3.93 19.22 -8.08
N LYS A 53 -3.85 19.25 -9.42
CA LYS A 53 -3.85 20.48 -10.20
C LYS A 53 -4.80 20.35 -11.39
N GLN A 54 -5.52 21.41 -11.72
CA GLN A 54 -6.36 21.43 -12.90
C GLN A 54 -5.51 21.23 -14.16
N LYS A 55 -5.99 20.39 -15.08
CA LYS A 55 -5.37 20.13 -16.38
C LYS A 55 -6.16 20.80 -17.49
N ASP A 56 -7.48 20.67 -17.44
CA ASP A 56 -8.43 21.32 -18.35
C ASP A 56 -9.77 21.58 -17.61
N PRO A 57 -10.79 22.20 -18.24
CA PRO A 57 -12.06 22.50 -17.56
C PRO A 57 -12.81 21.27 -16.99
N SER A 58 -12.49 20.06 -17.47
CA SER A 58 -13.17 18.81 -17.10
C SER A 58 -12.24 17.76 -16.47
N HIS A 59 -10.93 18.02 -16.39
CA HIS A 59 -9.96 17.11 -15.82
C HIS A 59 -8.95 17.82 -14.91
N TYR A 60 -8.47 17.06 -13.93
CA TYR A 60 -7.33 17.41 -13.10
C TYR A 60 -6.32 16.27 -13.06
N GLN A 61 -5.10 16.57 -12.64
CA GLN A 61 -4.04 15.59 -12.45
C GLN A 61 -3.75 15.46 -10.96
N VAL A 62 -3.86 14.25 -10.42
CA VAL A 62 -3.38 13.92 -9.08
C VAL A 62 -1.93 13.49 -9.18
N ASN A 63 -1.09 14.09 -8.35
CA ASN A 63 0.32 13.78 -8.18
C ASN A 63 0.48 13.13 -6.81
N TRP A 64 1.09 11.95 -6.80
CA TRP A 64 1.31 11.14 -5.63
C TRP A 64 2.80 10.93 -5.48
N LYS A 65 3.35 11.33 -4.33
CA LYS A 65 4.77 11.24 -4.01
C LYS A 65 4.93 10.52 -2.68
N ILE A 66 5.88 9.61 -2.62
CA ILE A 66 6.39 9.04 -1.36
C ILE A 66 7.90 9.22 -1.29
N GLU A 67 8.40 9.56 -0.11
CA GLU A 67 9.81 9.83 0.12
C GLU A 67 10.21 9.43 1.53
N SER A 68 11.39 8.85 1.70
CA SER A 68 11.92 8.53 3.02
C SER A 68 13.44 8.49 3.05
N THR A 69 13.99 8.82 4.23
CA THR A 69 15.42 9.08 4.47
C THR A 69 15.86 8.36 5.74
N LEU A 70 17.00 7.69 5.67
CA LEU A 70 17.74 7.13 6.80
C LEU A 70 19.08 7.86 6.94
N ALA A 71 19.64 7.89 8.15
CA ALA A 71 20.95 8.47 8.41
C ALA A 71 22.10 7.76 7.68
N GLN A 72 21.90 6.49 7.27
CA GLN A 72 22.89 5.69 6.56
C GLN A 72 22.23 4.73 5.55
N PRO A 73 22.96 4.32 4.49
CA PRO A 73 22.50 3.27 3.58
C PRO A 73 22.31 1.94 4.31
N VAL A 74 21.29 1.19 3.90
CA VAL A 74 21.01 -0.17 4.41
C VAL A 74 21.00 -1.18 3.27
N TYR A 75 20.96 -2.47 3.62
CA TYR A 75 21.06 -3.56 2.65
C TYR A 75 19.97 -3.47 1.59
N LEU A 76 18.70 -3.40 2.02
CA LEU A 76 17.54 -3.28 1.15
C LEU A 76 16.64 -2.14 1.64
N ARG A 77 16.22 -1.28 0.73
CA ARG A 77 15.16 -0.29 0.93
C ARG A 77 13.96 -0.69 0.13
N GLN A 78 12.78 -0.64 0.72
CA GLN A 78 11.53 -0.92 0.04
C GLN A 78 10.45 -0.01 0.60
N ASP A 79 9.88 0.84 -0.24
CA ASP A 79 8.76 1.67 0.14
C ASP A 79 7.56 1.29 -0.71
N VAL A 80 6.43 1.17 -0.03
CA VAL A 80 5.16 0.73 -0.58
C VAL A 80 4.10 1.75 -0.22
N SER A 81 3.23 2.07 -1.17
CA SER A 81 2.12 2.97 -0.94
C SER A 81 0.87 2.52 -1.69
N LEU A 82 -0.26 2.68 -1.02
CA LEU A 82 -1.60 2.35 -1.50
C LEU A 82 -2.40 3.64 -1.59
N LEU A 83 -3.02 3.86 -2.75
CA LEU A 83 -3.86 5.02 -3.00
C LEU A 83 -5.29 4.61 -3.23
N TYR A 84 -6.18 5.15 -2.41
CA TYR A 84 -7.61 4.95 -2.47
C TYR A 84 -8.30 6.21 -2.99
N LYS A 85 -9.37 6.03 -3.77
CA LYS A 85 -10.34 7.08 -4.10
C LYS A 85 -11.70 6.60 -3.62
N ASN A 86 -12.36 7.41 -2.80
CA ASN A 86 -13.68 7.13 -2.24
C ASN A 86 -13.76 5.71 -1.64
N GLY A 87 -12.75 5.32 -0.87
CA GLY A 87 -12.69 4.02 -0.19
C GLY A 87 -12.32 2.82 -1.07
N ARG A 88 -11.90 3.02 -2.33
CA ARG A 88 -11.48 1.94 -3.25
C ARG A 88 -10.06 2.15 -3.77
N LEU A 89 -9.28 1.07 -3.83
CA LEU A 89 -7.89 1.10 -4.29
C LEU A 89 -7.85 1.45 -5.78
N ILE A 90 -7.20 2.55 -6.13
CA ILE A 90 -7.02 3.00 -7.52
C ILE A 90 -5.56 2.90 -7.98
N GLY A 91 -4.62 2.71 -7.06
CA GLY A 91 -3.21 2.59 -7.42
C GLY A 91 -2.34 2.09 -6.28
N LEU A 92 -1.19 1.55 -6.70
CA LEU A 92 -0.08 1.20 -5.82
C LEU A 92 1.22 1.78 -6.39
N ILE A 93 2.12 2.16 -5.49
CA ILE A 93 3.54 2.42 -5.76
C ILE A 93 4.32 1.40 -4.94
N LYS A 94 5.23 0.67 -5.58
CA LYS A 94 6.20 -0.19 -4.92
C LYS A 94 7.52 -0.08 -5.68
N ASP A 95 8.61 0.09 -4.97
CA ASP A 95 9.97 0.08 -5.52
C ASP A 95 10.91 -0.41 -4.42
N TRP A 96 12.00 -1.04 -4.82
CA TRP A 96 13.03 -1.46 -3.90
C TRP A 96 14.41 -1.14 -4.46
N LYS A 97 15.36 -0.81 -3.58
CA LYS A 97 16.74 -0.50 -3.93
C LYS A 97 17.69 -1.03 -2.89
N GLN A 98 18.80 -1.60 -3.32
CA GLN A 98 19.87 -2.01 -2.41
C GLN A 98 20.85 -0.88 -2.15
N ASN A 99 21.48 -0.89 -0.97
CA ASN A 99 22.57 0.03 -0.60
C ASN A 99 22.20 1.51 -0.77
N LYS A 100 20.99 1.89 -0.34
CA LYS A 100 20.50 3.27 -0.38
C LYS A 100 20.00 3.72 0.98
N ALA A 101 20.22 5.00 1.27
CA ALA A 101 19.66 5.69 2.44
C ALA A 101 18.34 6.39 2.14
N ASN A 102 18.07 6.66 0.85
CA ASN A 102 16.95 7.48 0.39
C ASN A 102 16.16 6.75 -0.67
N LEU A 103 14.83 6.85 -0.60
CA LEU A 103 13.93 6.40 -1.64
C LEU A 103 12.91 7.48 -1.95
N LEU A 104 12.68 7.73 -3.23
CA LEU A 104 11.71 8.69 -3.75
C LEU A 104 10.98 8.02 -4.90
N GLN A 105 9.66 7.95 -4.81
CA GLN A 105 8.81 7.45 -5.87
C GLN A 105 7.67 8.42 -6.12
N THR A 106 7.30 8.56 -7.39
CA THR A 106 6.18 9.41 -7.79
C THR A 106 5.32 8.71 -8.83
N LYS A 107 4.03 9.00 -8.80
CA LYS A 107 3.08 8.60 -9.83
C LYS A 107 2.10 9.74 -10.04
N SER A 108 1.54 9.83 -11.23
CA SER A 108 0.45 10.74 -11.50
C SER A 108 -0.59 10.08 -12.39
N PHE A 109 -1.82 10.56 -12.28
CA PHE A 109 -2.93 10.08 -13.09
C PHE A 109 -3.92 11.23 -13.31
N SER A 110 -4.67 11.13 -14.41
CA SER A 110 -5.70 12.10 -14.76
C SER A 110 -7.03 11.65 -14.18
N GLU A 111 -7.80 12.60 -13.66
CA GLU A 111 -9.12 12.38 -13.11
C GLU A 111 -10.12 13.41 -13.61
N LYS A 112 -11.39 13.01 -13.60
CA LYS A 112 -12.52 13.83 -14.08
C LYS A 112 -13.67 13.94 -13.09
N ASP A 113 -13.68 13.10 -12.06
CA ASP A 113 -14.72 13.08 -11.04
C ASP A 113 -14.17 13.61 -9.72
N SER A 114 -15.01 14.34 -8.97
CA SER A 114 -14.68 14.73 -7.60
C SER A 114 -14.45 13.51 -6.71
N GLY A 115 -13.56 13.61 -5.73
CA GLY A 115 -13.28 12.52 -4.82
C GLY A 115 -12.42 12.87 -3.62
N LEU A 116 -12.55 12.03 -2.59
CA LEU A 116 -11.60 11.92 -1.49
C LEU A 116 -10.53 10.90 -1.87
N PHE A 117 -9.29 11.34 -1.88
CA PHE A 117 -8.12 10.51 -2.07
C PHE A 117 -7.44 10.27 -0.73
N GLU A 118 -7.11 9.02 -0.43
CA GLU A 118 -6.41 8.65 0.81
C GLU A 118 -5.24 7.74 0.44
N SER A 119 -4.05 8.11 0.90
CA SER A 119 -2.85 7.31 0.70
C SER A 119 -2.28 6.86 2.04
N VAL A 120 -1.87 5.60 2.09
CA VAL A 120 -1.11 5.05 3.22
C VAL A 120 0.14 4.36 2.68
N SER A 121 1.26 4.63 3.34
CA SER A 121 2.57 4.12 2.95
C SER A 121 3.27 3.42 4.09
N PHE A 122 4.05 2.42 3.72
CA PHE A 122 4.98 1.71 4.58
C PHE A 122 6.39 1.84 4.00
N HIS A 123 7.27 2.39 4.82
CA HIS A 123 8.67 2.60 4.50
C HIS A 123 9.47 1.56 5.27
N TYR A 124 10.26 0.77 4.54
CA TYR A 124 10.96 -0.37 5.10
C TYR A 124 12.44 -0.34 4.71
N GLY A 125 13.28 -0.77 5.65
CA GLY A 125 14.70 -1.01 5.44
C GLY A 125 15.12 -2.32 6.10
N GLU A 126 15.76 -3.19 5.34
CA GLU A 126 16.46 -4.36 5.85
C GLU A 126 17.90 -3.99 6.17
N VAL A 127 18.33 -4.32 7.37
CA VAL A 127 19.66 -3.99 7.89
C VAL A 127 20.39 -5.28 8.23
N HIS A 128 21.65 -5.38 7.83
CA HIS A 128 22.53 -6.49 8.16
C HIS A 128 23.67 -5.96 9.05
N PRO A 129 23.48 -5.79 10.37
CA PRO A 129 24.50 -5.20 11.24
C PRO A 129 25.79 -6.04 11.31
N LYS A 130 25.64 -7.37 11.19
CA LYS A 130 26.72 -8.37 11.23
C LYS A 130 26.33 -9.55 10.36
N GLU A 131 27.29 -10.41 10.05
CA GLU A 131 27.03 -11.69 9.39
C GLU A 131 25.97 -12.49 10.17
N ASN A 132 24.96 -13.00 9.46
CA ASN A 132 23.83 -13.75 10.02
C ASN A 132 22.98 -13.01 11.08
N THR A 133 23.04 -11.68 11.13
CA THR A 133 22.14 -10.86 11.96
C THR A 133 21.34 -9.95 11.05
N TYR A 134 20.01 -10.07 11.11
CA TYR A 134 19.07 -9.33 10.29
C TYR A 134 18.16 -8.51 11.22
N THR A 135 18.13 -7.21 11.02
CA THR A 135 17.21 -6.29 11.69
C THR A 135 16.44 -5.50 10.64
N SER A 136 15.37 -4.84 11.06
CA SER A 136 14.63 -3.95 10.16
C SER A 136 14.42 -2.57 10.76
N VAL A 137 14.18 -1.60 9.90
CA VAL A 137 13.68 -0.28 10.28
C VAL A 137 12.40 -0.03 9.50
N GLN A 138 11.39 0.51 10.16
CA GLN A 138 10.09 0.73 9.54
C GLN A 138 9.47 2.05 9.99
N LYS A 139 8.62 2.61 9.13
CA LYS A 139 7.77 3.76 9.47
C LYS A 139 6.55 3.78 8.55
N MET A 140 5.41 4.21 9.08
CA MET A 140 4.23 4.49 8.26
C MET A 140 4.08 5.99 8.03
N SER A 141 3.49 6.36 6.89
CA SER A 141 3.02 7.73 6.63
C SER A 141 1.71 7.70 5.86
N LYS A 142 0.98 8.82 5.87
CA LYS A 142 -0.27 8.98 5.11
C LYS A 142 -0.42 10.38 4.57
N ASP A 143 -1.34 10.53 3.63
CA ASP A 143 -1.90 11.81 3.25
C ASP A 143 -3.35 11.63 2.77
N HIS A 144 -4.14 12.68 2.80
CA HIS A 144 -5.47 12.71 2.21
C HIS A 144 -5.68 13.99 1.40
N LEU A 145 -6.54 13.94 0.39
CA LEU A 145 -6.81 15.08 -0.47
C LEU A 145 -8.24 15.03 -0.98
N TYR A 146 -8.99 16.10 -0.76
CA TYR A 146 -10.23 16.34 -1.48
C TYR A 146 -9.88 17.04 -2.79
N ALA A 147 -10.36 16.50 -3.91
CA ALA A 147 -10.26 17.16 -5.20
C ALA A 147 -11.65 17.23 -5.82
N ILE A 148 -12.14 18.44 -6.05
CA ILE A 148 -13.48 18.73 -6.52
C ILE A 148 -13.37 19.39 -7.89
N ILE A 149 -14.16 18.91 -8.84
CA ILE A 149 -14.31 19.55 -10.14
C ILE A 149 -15.80 19.66 -10.47
N THR A 150 -16.30 20.89 -10.61
CA THR A 150 -17.69 21.14 -11.01
C THR A 150 -17.76 22.17 -12.12
N PRO A 151 -18.81 22.13 -12.98
CA PRO A 151 -19.04 23.19 -13.96
C PRO A 151 -19.23 24.58 -13.35
N GLN A 152 -19.74 24.68 -12.13
CA GLN A 152 -20.11 25.94 -11.49
C GLN A 152 -18.95 26.62 -10.76
N THR A 153 -18.18 25.86 -9.98
CA THR A 153 -17.09 26.38 -9.13
C THR A 153 -15.69 26.10 -9.69
N GLY A 154 -15.59 25.33 -10.78
CA GLY A 154 -14.32 24.91 -11.35
C GLY A 154 -13.63 23.85 -10.51
N PHE A 155 -12.29 23.83 -10.58
CA PHE A 155 -11.45 22.89 -9.84
C PHE A 155 -10.98 23.51 -8.51
N GLN A 156 -11.11 22.75 -7.44
CA GLN A 156 -10.51 23.05 -6.13
C GLN A 156 -9.93 21.77 -5.53
N ALA A 157 -8.84 21.90 -4.79
CA ALA A 157 -8.23 20.80 -4.06
C ALA A 157 -7.73 21.28 -2.71
N PHE A 158 -8.01 20.51 -1.67
CA PHE A 158 -7.72 20.89 -0.28
C PHE A 158 -7.53 19.67 0.60
N HIS A 159 -6.72 19.82 1.63
CA HIS A 159 -6.53 18.82 2.69
C HIS A 159 -7.51 19.06 3.84
N GLU A 160 -7.65 20.31 4.26
CA GLU A 160 -8.57 20.74 5.31
C GLU A 160 -9.56 21.75 4.74
N SER A 161 -10.85 21.60 5.04
CA SER A 161 -11.87 22.56 4.60
C SER A 161 -11.71 23.90 5.31
N ILE A 162 -11.65 25.00 4.56
CA ILE A 162 -11.53 26.37 5.10
C ILE A 162 -12.78 27.23 4.92
N ASP A 163 -13.71 26.81 4.06
CA ASP A 163 -14.95 27.52 3.77
C ASP A 163 -16.17 26.58 3.76
N LYS A 164 -17.36 27.17 3.65
CA LYS A 164 -18.64 26.45 3.72
C LYS A 164 -18.80 25.44 2.59
N ASP A 165 -18.38 25.79 1.38
CA ASP A 165 -18.53 24.93 0.21
C ASP A 165 -17.59 23.72 0.35
N GLN A 166 -16.36 23.93 0.82
CA GLN A 166 -15.42 22.85 1.11
C GLN A 166 -15.91 21.93 2.22
N MET A 167 -16.49 22.48 3.30
CA MET A 167 -17.07 21.68 4.39
C MET A 167 -18.23 20.79 3.88
N GLU A 168 -19.06 21.30 2.98
CA GLU A 168 -20.15 20.52 2.37
C GLU A 168 -19.62 19.40 1.47
N TRP A 169 -18.60 19.68 0.66
CA TRP A 169 -17.93 18.68 -0.16
C TRP A 169 -17.23 17.60 0.66
N GLN A 170 -16.49 18.00 1.69
CA GLN A 170 -15.85 17.08 2.63
C GLN A 170 -16.90 16.18 3.28
N HIS A 171 -17.96 16.74 3.87
CA HIS A 171 -19.03 15.94 4.48
C HIS A 171 -19.65 14.94 3.49
N THR A 172 -19.90 15.37 2.27
CA THR A 172 -20.49 14.53 1.22
C THR A 172 -19.57 13.37 0.85
N LEU A 173 -18.28 13.65 0.61
CA LEU A 173 -17.29 12.66 0.21
C LEU A 173 -16.94 11.70 1.36
N ASP A 174 -16.86 12.20 2.59
CA ASP A 174 -16.65 11.39 3.80
C ASP A 174 -17.79 10.41 4.01
N LYS A 175 -19.03 10.89 3.91
CA LYS A 175 -20.22 10.04 4.04
C LYS A 175 -20.28 8.99 2.94
N TYR A 176 -19.99 9.38 1.70
CA TYR A 176 -19.95 8.46 0.57
C TYR A 176 -18.88 7.38 0.77
N THR A 177 -17.65 7.78 1.10
CA THR A 177 -16.52 6.88 1.36
C THR A 177 -16.81 5.92 2.50
N THR A 178 -17.28 6.45 3.64
CA THR A 178 -17.66 5.67 4.81
C THR A 178 -18.74 4.64 4.47
N SER A 179 -19.74 5.01 3.66
CA SER A 179 -20.81 4.09 3.27
C SER A 179 -20.29 2.89 2.47
N ILE A 180 -19.30 3.11 1.59
CA ILE A 180 -18.68 2.05 0.80
C ILE A 180 -17.88 1.11 1.71
N VAL A 181 -17.02 1.67 2.55
CA VAL A 181 -16.13 0.89 3.42
C VAL A 181 -16.94 0.13 4.47
N GLN A 182 -17.93 0.76 5.10
CA GLN A 182 -18.77 0.14 6.13
C GLN A 182 -19.65 -0.98 5.56
N ALA A 183 -20.19 -0.82 4.35
CA ALA A 183 -20.94 -1.89 3.70
C ALA A 183 -20.06 -3.12 3.46
N ALA A 184 -18.85 -2.91 2.92
CA ALA A 184 -17.90 -3.99 2.68
C ALA A 184 -17.46 -4.70 3.97
N PHE A 185 -17.22 -3.91 5.02
CA PHE A 185 -16.86 -4.41 6.34
C PHE A 185 -17.99 -5.25 6.96
N THR A 186 -19.23 -4.74 6.93
CA THR A 186 -20.41 -5.43 7.45
C THR A 186 -20.66 -6.76 6.73
N ASP A 187 -20.53 -6.77 5.41
CA ASP A 187 -20.65 -7.97 4.59
C ASP A 187 -19.57 -9.01 4.95
N ALA A 188 -18.32 -8.57 5.16
CA ALA A 188 -17.23 -9.45 5.55
C ALA A 188 -17.42 -10.04 6.95
N LEU A 189 -17.80 -9.22 7.94
CA LEU A 189 -18.13 -9.68 9.29
C LEU A 189 -19.20 -10.78 9.24
N LYS A 190 -20.29 -10.55 8.49
CA LYS A 190 -21.38 -11.51 8.32
C LYS A 190 -20.89 -12.79 7.62
N LYS A 191 -20.11 -12.66 6.55
CA LYS A 191 -19.61 -13.80 5.77
C LYS A 191 -18.73 -14.74 6.60
N PHE A 192 -17.90 -14.18 7.48
CA PHE A 192 -16.94 -14.94 8.29
C PHE A 192 -17.40 -15.20 9.72
N GLY A 193 -18.61 -14.76 10.10
CA GLY A 193 -19.17 -14.99 11.44
C GLY A 193 -18.39 -14.24 12.54
N ILE A 194 -17.83 -13.08 12.23
CA ILE A 194 -17.02 -12.29 13.16
C ILE A 194 -17.94 -11.38 13.99
N LEU A 195 -17.80 -11.45 15.31
CA LEU A 195 -18.51 -10.58 16.25
C LEU A 195 -17.74 -9.28 16.45
N GLU A 196 -18.16 -8.20 15.80
CA GLU A 196 -17.48 -6.90 15.79
C GLU A 196 -17.13 -6.39 17.20
N ASN A 197 -18.03 -6.57 18.16
CA ASN A 197 -17.86 -6.13 19.54
C ASN A 197 -16.68 -6.80 20.27
N HIS A 198 -16.11 -7.88 19.75
CA HIS A 198 -14.93 -8.56 20.30
C HIS A 198 -13.61 -7.96 19.82
N TYR A 199 -13.65 -7.00 18.91
CA TYR A 199 -12.45 -6.42 18.30
C TYR A 199 -12.42 -4.90 18.49
N THR A 200 -11.21 -4.35 18.43
CA THR A 200 -10.97 -2.95 18.10
C THR A 200 -10.69 -2.89 16.60
N ALA A 201 -11.40 -2.04 15.86
CA ALA A 201 -11.29 -1.94 14.41
C ALA A 201 -10.77 -0.57 13.99
N LEU A 202 -9.90 -0.54 12.98
CA LEU A 202 -9.35 0.68 12.41
C LEU A 202 -9.13 0.51 10.91
N SER A 203 -9.40 1.54 10.12
CA SER A 203 -9.08 1.52 8.69
C SER A 203 -7.56 1.50 8.50
N LEU A 204 -7.09 0.84 7.44
CA LEU A 204 -5.67 0.86 7.09
C LEU A 204 -5.18 2.29 6.79
N THR A 205 -6.04 3.17 6.26
CA THR A 205 -5.70 4.57 5.96
C THR A 205 -5.56 5.42 7.23
N ASP A 206 -6.13 5.02 8.36
CA ASP A 206 -5.99 5.72 9.65
C ASP A 206 -4.88 5.17 10.55
N LEU A 207 -4.40 3.95 10.25
CA LEU A 207 -3.39 3.25 11.04
C LEU A 207 -2.15 4.10 11.38
N PRO A 208 -1.56 4.90 10.47
CA PRO A 208 -0.34 5.66 10.78
C PRO A 208 -0.49 6.64 11.96
N ASN A 209 -1.70 7.19 12.17
CA ASN A 209 -1.94 8.18 13.23
C ASN A 209 -2.63 7.57 14.47
N ARG A 210 -3.18 6.36 14.36
CA ARG A 210 -4.03 5.74 15.38
C ARG A 210 -3.59 4.32 15.77
N THR A 211 -2.33 3.98 15.50
CA THR A 211 -1.73 2.68 15.88
C THR A 211 -1.87 2.41 17.38
N ASP A 212 -1.65 3.43 18.23
CA ASP A 212 -1.75 3.29 19.69
C ASP A 212 -3.16 3.00 20.20
N GLU A 213 -4.18 3.42 19.45
CA GLU A 213 -5.57 3.10 19.75
C GLU A 213 -5.88 1.64 19.41
N LEU A 214 -5.48 1.19 18.21
CA LEU A 214 -5.71 -0.17 17.74
C LEU A 214 -4.97 -1.21 18.59
N LEU A 215 -3.70 -0.94 18.92
CA LEU A 215 -2.81 -1.85 19.65
C LEU A 215 -2.70 -1.48 21.14
N LYS A 216 -3.77 -0.92 21.69
CA LYS A 216 -3.83 -0.60 23.11
C LYS A 216 -3.63 -1.88 23.94
N GLY A 217 -2.68 -1.83 24.86
CA GLY A 217 -2.35 -2.95 25.76
C GLY A 217 -1.15 -3.79 25.32
N PHE A 218 -0.59 -3.55 24.13
CA PHE A 218 0.69 -4.12 23.73
C PHE A 218 1.86 -3.20 24.12
N PRO A 219 3.02 -3.73 24.53
CA PRO A 219 4.26 -2.95 24.68
C PRO A 219 4.73 -2.37 23.33
N SER A 220 5.47 -1.26 23.34
CA SER A 220 5.91 -0.58 22.11
C SER A 220 6.69 -1.50 21.16
N ALA A 221 7.58 -2.35 21.67
CA ALA A 221 8.32 -3.31 20.83
C ALA A 221 7.39 -4.32 20.12
N GLN A 222 6.36 -4.79 20.82
CA GLN A 222 5.39 -5.71 20.24
C GLN A 222 4.46 -4.99 19.24
N LYS A 223 4.13 -3.72 19.48
CA LYS A 223 3.38 -2.92 18.49
C LYS A 223 4.11 -2.84 17.16
N GLU A 224 5.41 -2.53 17.18
CA GLU A 224 6.23 -2.49 15.98
C GLU A 224 6.28 -3.85 15.28
N GLU A 225 6.44 -4.94 16.03
CA GLU A 225 6.40 -6.30 15.49
C GLU A 225 5.06 -6.61 14.81
N ILE A 226 3.94 -6.25 15.43
CA ILE A 226 2.60 -6.46 14.87
C ILE A 226 2.44 -5.67 13.57
N ILE A 227 2.88 -4.41 13.52
CA ILE A 227 2.81 -3.58 12.31
C ILE A 227 3.70 -4.14 11.20
N GLY A 228 4.92 -4.57 11.51
CA GLY A 228 5.83 -5.14 10.52
C GLY A 228 5.27 -6.42 9.89
N LYS A 229 4.77 -7.33 10.73
CA LYS A 229 4.11 -8.57 10.28
C LYS A 229 2.81 -8.30 9.51
N LEU A 230 2.02 -7.31 9.91
CA LEU A 230 0.84 -6.86 9.17
C LEU A 230 1.20 -6.45 7.75
N TRP A 231 2.24 -5.61 7.58
CA TRP A 231 2.66 -5.15 6.27
C TRP A 231 3.34 -6.23 5.43
N GLU A 232 4.09 -7.14 6.03
CA GLU A 232 4.56 -8.36 5.36
C GLU A 232 3.37 -9.18 4.82
N GLY A 233 2.34 -9.40 5.65
CA GLY A 233 1.14 -10.13 5.28
C GLY A 233 0.35 -9.44 4.16
N LEU A 234 0.17 -8.12 4.24
CA LEU A 234 -0.46 -7.31 3.20
C LEU A 234 0.34 -7.36 1.90
N TYR A 235 1.67 -7.24 1.97
CA TYR A 235 2.51 -7.29 0.77
C TYR A 235 2.29 -8.60 0.02
N LYS A 236 2.39 -9.73 0.74
CA LYS A 236 2.28 -11.08 0.18
C LYS A 236 0.89 -11.44 -0.33
N ASN A 237 -0.17 -11.03 0.38
CA ASN A 237 -1.53 -11.53 0.14
C ASN A 237 -2.48 -10.49 -0.46
N TYR A 238 -2.05 -9.24 -0.60
CA TYR A 238 -2.85 -8.17 -1.20
C TYR A 238 -2.10 -7.50 -2.35
N LEU A 239 -0.84 -7.09 -2.16
CA LEU A 239 -0.11 -6.30 -3.17
C LEU A 239 0.48 -7.14 -4.30
N LEU A 240 1.03 -8.31 -4.00
CA LEU A 240 1.51 -9.26 -5.03
C LEU A 240 0.36 -9.94 -5.78
N GLY A 241 -0.87 -9.74 -5.31
CA GLY A 241 -2.09 -10.34 -5.83
C GLY A 241 -2.81 -11.11 -4.74
N ILE A 242 -4.15 -11.13 -4.83
CA ILE A 242 -4.99 -11.78 -3.84
C ILE A 242 -5.12 -13.25 -4.22
N ASN A 243 -4.49 -14.12 -3.44
CA ASN A 243 -4.51 -15.56 -3.66
C ASN A 243 -5.90 -16.12 -3.29
N LYS A 244 -6.54 -16.76 -4.27
CA LYS A 244 -7.75 -17.57 -4.07
C LYS A 244 -7.38 -19.02 -4.34
N GLU A 245 -7.78 -19.93 -3.45
CA GLU A 245 -7.49 -21.36 -3.62
C GLU A 245 -7.87 -21.81 -5.05
N GLY A 246 -6.88 -22.31 -5.79
CA GLY A 246 -7.06 -22.87 -7.14
C GLY A 246 -7.19 -21.88 -8.31
N ALA A 247 -7.03 -20.57 -8.09
CA ALA A 247 -7.11 -19.56 -9.16
C ALA A 247 -5.86 -18.67 -9.24
N SER A 248 -5.61 -18.10 -10.43
CA SER A 248 -4.62 -17.04 -10.61
C SER A 248 -4.87 -15.88 -9.66
N ALA A 249 -3.79 -15.29 -9.11
CA ALA A 249 -3.89 -14.19 -8.16
C ALA A 249 -4.74 -13.03 -8.72
N LEU A 250 -5.72 -12.58 -7.95
CA LEU A 250 -6.62 -11.50 -8.35
C LEU A 250 -5.92 -10.14 -8.21
N ASN A 251 -6.22 -9.23 -9.14
CA ASN A 251 -5.73 -7.85 -9.09
C ASN A 251 -6.37 -7.12 -7.90
N PRO A 252 -5.58 -6.47 -7.01
CA PRO A 252 -6.12 -5.74 -5.86
C PRO A 252 -6.86 -4.46 -6.23
N LEU A 253 -6.68 -3.91 -7.44
CA LEU A 253 -7.36 -2.68 -7.86
C LEU A 253 -8.89 -2.80 -7.77
N GLY A 254 -9.54 -1.75 -7.27
CA GLY A 254 -10.98 -1.68 -7.01
C GLY A 254 -11.42 -2.28 -5.67
N SER A 255 -10.50 -2.94 -4.94
CA SER A 255 -10.77 -3.44 -3.59
C SER A 255 -11.03 -2.30 -2.62
N THR A 256 -11.83 -2.54 -1.60
CA THR A 256 -12.12 -1.53 -0.57
C THR A 256 -10.93 -1.32 0.36
N VAL A 257 -10.88 -0.17 1.05
CA VAL A 257 -9.92 0.05 2.14
C VAL A 257 -10.00 -1.11 3.14
N PRO A 258 -8.87 -1.78 3.46
CA PRO A 258 -8.87 -2.80 4.48
C PRO A 258 -9.18 -2.24 5.87
N ILE A 259 -9.99 -2.97 6.63
CA ILE A 259 -10.20 -2.75 8.05
C ILE A 259 -9.35 -3.75 8.82
N VAL A 260 -8.48 -3.25 9.68
CA VAL A 260 -7.66 -4.02 10.60
C VAL A 260 -8.42 -4.18 11.91
N LEU A 261 -8.59 -5.40 12.36
CA LEU A 261 -9.25 -5.74 13.61
C LEU A 261 -8.24 -6.42 14.54
N VAL A 262 -8.19 -5.99 15.78
CA VAL A 262 -7.38 -6.62 16.82
C VAL A 262 -8.31 -7.13 17.92
N ALA A 263 -8.21 -8.42 18.20
CA ALA A 263 -9.06 -9.05 19.20
C ALA A 263 -8.79 -8.42 20.58
N LYS A 264 -9.84 -8.10 21.34
CA LYS A 264 -9.70 -7.42 22.65
C LYS A 264 -8.98 -8.27 23.70
N ASN A 265 -8.96 -9.58 23.52
CA ASN A 265 -8.17 -10.54 24.31
C ASN A 265 -6.72 -10.69 23.80
N GLN A 266 -6.32 -9.91 22.78
CA GLN A 266 -4.99 -9.89 22.17
C GLN A 266 -4.56 -11.20 21.49
N SER A 267 -5.48 -12.09 21.13
CA SER A 267 -5.11 -13.41 20.56
C SER A 267 -4.85 -13.40 19.05
N GLU A 268 -5.44 -12.45 18.31
CA GLU A 268 -5.34 -12.42 16.85
C GLU A 268 -5.55 -11.01 16.29
N LEU A 269 -5.03 -10.82 15.08
CA LEU A 269 -5.29 -9.71 14.18
C LEU A 269 -5.97 -10.26 12.93
N LEU A 270 -7.03 -9.57 12.50
CA LEU A 270 -7.74 -9.85 11.25
C LEU A 270 -7.65 -8.65 10.32
N VAL A 271 -7.61 -8.90 9.02
CA VAL A 271 -7.76 -7.85 8.00
C VAL A 271 -8.91 -8.22 7.09
N LEU A 272 -9.90 -7.32 7.00
CA LEU A 272 -11.10 -7.50 6.18
C LEU A 272 -11.16 -6.47 5.07
N PHE A 273 -11.46 -6.93 3.86
CA PHE A 273 -11.75 -6.06 2.72
C PHE A 273 -12.62 -6.81 1.70
N GLN A 274 -13.14 -6.08 0.71
CA GLN A 274 -13.79 -6.68 -0.45
C GLN A 274 -13.00 -6.37 -1.71
N THR A 275 -12.88 -7.34 -2.61
CA THR A 275 -12.35 -7.16 -3.97
C THR A 275 -13.29 -6.31 -4.84
N ASN A 276 -12.84 -5.94 -6.04
CA ASN A 276 -13.66 -5.20 -7.00
C ASN A 276 -14.97 -5.92 -7.38
N ASP A 277 -14.97 -7.26 -7.40
CA ASP A 277 -16.16 -8.09 -7.65
C ASP A 277 -17.02 -8.32 -6.38
N ARG A 278 -16.74 -7.58 -5.29
CA ARG A 278 -17.42 -7.65 -4.00
C ARG A 278 -17.22 -8.96 -3.24
N THR A 279 -16.22 -9.77 -3.60
CA THR A 279 -15.86 -10.95 -2.80
C THR A 279 -15.22 -10.50 -1.47
N PRO A 280 -15.78 -10.88 -0.30
CA PRO A 280 -15.14 -10.61 0.99
C PRO A 280 -13.87 -11.44 1.16
N ILE A 281 -12.82 -10.81 1.65
CA ILE A 281 -11.53 -11.44 1.95
C ILE A 281 -11.22 -11.25 3.44
N LEU A 282 -10.64 -12.29 4.04
CA LEU A 282 -10.12 -12.30 5.40
C LEU A 282 -8.67 -12.74 5.37
N LEU A 283 -7.79 -11.93 5.95
CA LEU A 283 -6.43 -12.33 6.32
C LEU A 283 -6.36 -12.44 7.85
N ARG A 284 -5.58 -13.39 8.37
CA ARG A 284 -5.44 -13.64 9.80
C ARG A 284 -3.96 -13.74 10.19
N GLN A 285 -3.65 -13.18 11.35
CA GLN A 285 -2.36 -13.28 12.01
C GLN A 285 -2.59 -13.59 13.50
N GLU A 286 -1.85 -14.55 14.04
CA GLU A 286 -1.79 -14.79 15.50
C GLU A 286 -0.83 -13.78 16.15
N LEU A 287 -1.17 -13.34 17.36
CA LEU A 287 -0.46 -12.27 18.10
C LEU A 287 0.28 -12.77 19.34
#